data_AF-A0A392R7C8-F1
#
_entry.id   AF-A0A392R7C8-F1
#
_cell.length_a   1.000
_cell.length_b   1.000
_cell.length_c   1.000
_cell.angle_alpha   90.00
_cell.angle_beta   90.00
_cell.angle_gamma   90.00
#
_symmetry.space_group_name_H-M   'P 1'
#
loop_
_entity.id
_entity.type
_entity.pdbx_description
1 polymer ?
#
loop_
_entity_poly.entity_id
_entity_poly.type
_entity_poly.pdbx_seq_one_letter_code
_entity_poly.pdbx_strand_id
1 'polypeptide(L)' 'YLYVASGEIYGGDETMQPLKDLFPNIYTKEMLANEELKPFLPFSSRLAAVDYIVCDESDVFVTNNNGNMAKILAGRR' A
#
# COMPACT_ATOMS: atom_id res chain seq x y z
N TYR A 1 6.85 10.51 4.23
CA TYR A 1 6.94 9.07 3.91
C TYR A 1 5.85 8.75 2.91
N LEU A 2 6.09 7.87 1.94
CA LEU A 2 5.06 7.44 0.97
C LEU A 2 4.77 5.96 1.18
N TYR A 3 3.49 5.61 1.35
CA TYR A 3 3.06 4.22 1.41
C TYR A 3 2.31 3.88 0.12
N VAL A 4 2.63 2.75 -0.49
CA VAL A 4 1.97 2.27 -1.71
C VAL A 4 1.16 1.02 -1.41
N ALA A 5 -0.15 1.21 -1.28
CA ALA A 5 -1.13 0.13 -1.22
C ALA A 5 -1.43 -0.37 -2.64
N SER A 6 -0.75 -1.42 -3.07
CA SER A 6 -0.93 -1.99 -4.42
C SER A 6 -0.93 -3.53 -4.40
N GLY A 7 -1.50 -4.10 -5.46
CA GLY A 7 -1.18 -5.45 -5.89
C GLY A 7 0.08 -5.45 -6.76
N GLU A 8 0.19 -6.45 -7.63
CA GLU A 8 1.26 -6.51 -8.63
C GLU A 8 1.25 -5.26 -9.52
N ILE A 9 2.38 -4.59 -9.60
CA ILE A 9 2.52 -3.34 -10.35
C ILE A 9 2.88 -3.68 -11.78
N TYR A 10 2.12 -3.14 -12.74
CA TYR A 10 2.40 -3.32 -14.15
C TYR A 10 3.78 -2.74 -14.50
N GLY A 11 4.65 -3.55 -15.12
CA GLY A 11 6.04 -3.18 -15.39
C GLY A 11 6.95 -3.17 -14.16
N GLY A 12 6.44 -3.58 -12.99
CA GLY A 12 7.22 -3.83 -11.79
C GLY A 12 8.00 -2.61 -11.30
N ASP A 13 9.27 -2.85 -10.96
CA ASP A 13 10.12 -1.84 -10.35
C ASP A 13 10.56 -0.74 -11.32
N GLU A 14 10.66 -1.03 -12.62
CA GLU A 14 11.05 -0.05 -13.65
C GLU A 14 10.03 1.09 -13.74
N THR A 15 8.74 0.76 -13.73
CA THR A 15 7.65 1.76 -13.77
C THR A 15 7.52 2.54 -12.47
N MET A 16 8.03 1.98 -11.36
CA MET A 16 8.07 2.65 -10.05
C MET A 16 9.28 3.55 -9.87
N GLN A 17 10.32 3.44 -10.71
CA GLN A 17 11.56 4.18 -10.54
C GLN A 17 11.34 5.71 -10.46
N PRO A 18 10.56 6.35 -11.34
CA PRO A 18 10.34 7.80 -11.25
C PRO A 18 9.68 8.23 -9.93
N LEU A 19 8.80 7.40 -9.38
CA LEU A 19 8.17 7.65 -8.09
C LEU A 19 9.16 7.50 -6.94
N LYS A 20 10.02 6.47 -6.99
CA LYS A 20 11.09 6.24 -6.00
C LYS A 20 12.11 7.38 -5.99
N ASP A 21 12.44 7.94 -7.16
CA ASP A 21 13.36 9.08 -7.27
C ASP A 21 12.80 10.36 -6.62
N LEU A 22 11.49 10.58 -6.72
CA LEU A 22 10.80 11.71 -6.08
C LEU A 22 10.56 11.49 -4.58
N PHE A 23 10.29 10.24 -4.18
CA PHE A 23 9.93 9.86 -2.82
C PHE A 23 10.83 8.71 -2.34
N PRO A 24 12.05 9.00 -1.84
CA PRO A 24 13.02 7.97 -1.49
C PRO A 24 12.58 7.10 -0.30
N ASN A 25 11.70 7.62 0.56
CA ASN A 25 11.18 6.90 1.72
C ASN A 25 9.82 6.27 1.40
N ILE A 26 9.84 5.25 0.53
CA ILE A 26 8.68 4.49 0.06
C ILE A 26 8.53 3.16 0.82
N TYR A 27 7.29 2.78 1.14
CA TYR A 27 6.98 1.58 1.91
C TYR A 27 5.80 0.81 1.29
N THR A 28 5.80 -0.51 1.47
CA THR A 28 4.69 -1.41 1.11
C THR A 28 4.37 -2.35 2.28
N LYS A 29 3.23 -3.05 2.23
CA LYS A 29 2.87 -4.05 3.25
C LYS A 29 3.93 -5.14 3.42
N GLU A 30 4.63 -5.52 2.35
CA GLU A 30 5.70 -6.53 2.39
C GLU A 30 6.92 -6.03 3.15
N MET A 31 7.25 -4.73 3.04
CA MET A 31 8.36 -4.13 3.80
C MET A 31 8.03 -4.02 5.30
N LEU A 32 6.74 -3.86 5.63
CA LEU A 32 6.26 -3.79 7.02
C LEU A 32 6.00 -5.17 7.64
N ALA A 33 5.98 -6.24 6.83
CA ALA A 33 5.72 -7.59 7.30
C ALA A 33 6.92 -8.20 8.05
N ASN A 34 7.09 -7.77 9.30
CA ASN A 34 8.10 -8.27 10.23
C ASN A 34 7.80 -9.71 10.72
N GLU A 35 8.48 -10.18 11.78
CA GLU A 35 8.40 -11.58 12.25
C GLU A 35 6.98 -12.11 12.46
N GLU A 36 6.08 -11.33 13.05
CA GLU A 36 4.70 -11.75 13.31
C GLU A 36 3.86 -11.79 12.04
N LEU A 37 4.20 -10.95 11.06
CA LEU A 37 3.48 -10.81 9.80
C LEU A 37 4.06 -11.64 8.65
N LYS A 38 5.29 -12.14 8.77
CA LYS A 38 5.96 -13.01 7.79
C LYS A 38 5.11 -14.21 7.35
N PRO A 39 4.38 -14.92 8.24
CA PRO A 39 3.51 -16.02 7.83
C PRO A 39 2.38 -15.61 6.87
N PHE A 40 2.06 -14.32 6.79
CA PHE A 40 1.01 -13.77 5.94
C PHE A 40 1.51 -13.28 4.58
N LEU A 41 2.82 -13.22 4.33
CA LEU A 41 3.40 -12.84 3.03
C LEU A 41 2.79 -13.58 1.82
N PRO A 42 2.50 -14.89 1.88
CA PRO A 42 1.84 -15.59 0.78
C PRO A 42 0.37 -15.23 0.58
N PHE A 43 -0.27 -14.55 1.54
CA PHE A 43 -1.70 -14.27 1.56
C PHE A 43 -1.97 -12.78 1.41
N SER A 44 -1.75 -12.24 0.20
CA SER A 44 -1.89 -10.80 -0.09
C SER A 44 -3.22 -10.20 0.35
N SER A 45 -4.34 -10.94 0.22
CA SER A 45 -5.65 -10.50 0.69
C SER A 45 -5.76 -10.32 2.21
N ARG A 46 -4.97 -11.07 3.00
CA ARG A 46 -4.89 -10.89 4.46
C ARG A 46 -3.99 -9.72 4.82
N LEU A 47 -2.89 -9.55 4.10
CA LEU A 47 -2.01 -8.38 4.27
C LEU A 47 -2.65 -7.07 3.80
N ALA A 48 -3.72 -7.11 3.01
CA ALA A 48 -4.50 -5.92 2.66
C ALA A 48 -5.12 -5.22 3.90
N ALA A 49 -5.17 -5.88 5.06
CA ALA A 49 -5.50 -5.22 6.31
C ALA A 49 -4.45 -4.16 6.71
N VAL A 50 -3.17 -4.40 6.42
CA VAL A 50 -2.08 -3.43 6.64
C VAL A 50 -2.26 -2.25 5.69
N ASP A 51 -2.54 -2.52 4.41
CA ASP A 51 -2.86 -1.46 3.44
C ASP A 51 -3.99 -0.57 3.95
N TYR A 52 -5.08 -1.16 4.45
CA TYR A 52 -6.21 -0.43 5.00
C TYR A 52 -5.83 0.46 6.18
N ILE A 53 -5.13 -0.09 7.19
CA ILE A 53 -4.75 0.65 8.40
C ILE A 53 -3.83 1.82 8.06
N VAL A 54 -2.78 1.58 7.28
CA VAL A 54 -1.82 2.63 6.91
C VAL A 54 -2.49 3.69 6.05
N CYS A 55 -3.40 3.28 5.14
CA CYS A 55 -4.21 4.25 4.43
C CYS A 55 -5.06 5.04 5.42
N ASP A 56 -5.96 4.44 6.21
CA ASP A 56 -6.87 5.13 7.14
C ASP A 56 -6.19 6.20 8.00
N GLU A 57 -5.04 5.85 8.60
CA GLU A 57 -4.26 6.69 9.51
C GLU A 57 -3.32 7.69 8.81
N SER A 58 -3.28 7.73 7.48
CA SER A 58 -2.40 8.67 6.76
C SER A 58 -2.87 10.11 6.89
N ASP A 59 -1.98 11.10 6.71
CA ASP A 59 -2.42 12.51 6.64
C ASP A 59 -3.18 12.82 5.34
N VAL A 60 -2.76 12.19 4.24
CA VAL A 60 -3.32 12.37 2.89
C VAL A 60 -3.47 11.00 2.24
N PHE A 61 -4.58 10.79 1.53
CA PHE A 61 -4.84 9.58 0.75
C PHE A 61 -5.25 9.92 -0.67
N VAL A 62 -4.64 9.20 -1.62
CA VAL A 62 -4.90 9.34 -3.05
C VAL A 62 -5.13 7.95 -3.62
N THR A 63 -6.17 7.80 -4.44
CA THR A 63 -6.50 6.55 -5.11
C THR A 63 -6.49 6.75 -6.63
N ASN A 64 -6.04 5.73 -7.37
CA ASN A 64 -6.02 5.75 -8.83
C ASN A 64 -7.35 5.29 -9.45
N ASN A 65 -8.27 4.74 -8.66
CA ASN A 65 -9.57 4.28 -9.10
C ASN A 65 -10.61 4.35 -7.95
N ASN A 66 -11.88 4.08 -8.28
CA ASN A 66 -12.98 4.07 -7.31
C ASN A 66 -13.30 2.65 -6.81
N GLY A 67 -12.25 1.88 -6.46
CA GLY A 67 -12.35 0.51 -5.96
C GLY A 67 -12.93 0.40 -4.54
N ASN A 68 -13.13 -0.82 -4.06
CA ASN A 68 -13.76 -1.08 -2.75
C ASN A 68 -13.00 -0.41 -1.59
N MET A 69 -11.66 -0.48 -1.57
CA MET A 69 -10.86 0.15 -0.53
C MET A 69 -11.04 1.67 -0.51
N ALA A 70 -11.05 2.32 -1.69
CA ALA A 70 -11.31 3.75 -1.79
C ALA A 70 -12.69 4.14 -1.24
N LYS A 71 -13.73 3.36 -1.57
CA LYS A 71 -15.10 3.60 -1.05
C LYS A 71 -15.20 3.45 0.46
N ILE A 72 -14.56 2.43 1.03
CA ILE A 72 -14.56 2.20 2.47
C ILE A 72 -13.83 3.33 3.20
N LEU A 73 -12.65 3.74 2.71
CA LEU A 73 -11.86 4.81 3.32
C LEU A 73 -12.56 6.17 3.20
N ALA A 74 -13.18 6.48 2.07
CA ALA A 74 -13.93 7.72 1.87
C ALA A 74 -15.15 7.84 2.81
N GLY A 75 -15.71 6.72 3.29
CA GLY A 75 -16.80 6.73 4.25
C GLY A 75 -16.36 6.83 5.71
N ARG A 76 -15.06 6.65 6.00
CA ARG A 76 -14.51 6.59 7.35
C ARG A 76 -13.68 7.81 7.74
N ARG A 77 -12.99 8.41 6.77
CA ARG A 77 -12.05 9.51 6.95
C ARG A 77 -12.67 10.89 6.86
#